data_AF-A0A544SV20-F1
#
_entry.id   AF-A0A544SV20-F1
#
_cell.length_a   1.000
_cell.length_b   1.000
_cell.length_c   1.000
_cell.angle_alpha   90.00
_cell.angle_beta   90.00
_cell.angle_gamma   90.00
#
_symmetry.space_group_name_H-M   'P 1'
#
loop_
_entity.id
_entity.type
_entity.pdbx_description
1 polymer ?
#
loop_
_entity_poly.entity_id
_entity_poly.type
_entity_poly.pdbx_seq_one_letter_code
_entity_poly.pdbx_strand_id
1 'polypeptide(L)'
;MSKQNVLCERYDKETEELVSKDSLEFLNTPLSHFKEKKNEYVYLQAENLEALKVDGLVIEYDEVFEVYTAMFGLSIQKKFAPKIEAFLSARYNKEKMNYSLIFSGDEGLWEINLPLDYIDQFSENFTIEEAYHFLQSFITSLVEAIEN
;
A
#
# COMPACT_ATOMS: atom_id res chain seq x y z
N MET A 1 22.74 8.13 5.69
CA MET A 1 21.30 8.04 5.35
C MET A 1 20.55 8.32 6.64
N SER A 2 19.78 9.41 6.69
CA SER A 2 18.92 9.70 7.84
C SER A 2 17.93 8.55 7.99
N LYS A 3 17.91 7.89 9.16
CA LYS A 3 16.88 6.90 9.49
C LYS A 3 15.54 7.60 9.32
N GLN A 4 14.77 7.22 8.32
CA GLN A 4 13.38 7.66 8.19
C GLN A 4 12.64 7.13 9.42
N ASN A 5 11.89 7.99 10.10
CA ASN A 5 11.00 7.53 11.16
C ASN A 5 9.75 6.95 10.48
N VAL A 6 9.82 5.65 10.15
CA VAL A 6 8.65 4.87 9.75
C VAL A 6 8.03 4.32 11.03
N LEU A 7 6.80 4.72 11.31
CA LEU A 7 5.94 4.03 12.27
C LEU A 7 5.57 2.68 11.65
N CYS A 8 5.79 1.59 12.40
CA CYS A 8 5.47 0.23 11.99
C CYS A 8 4.61 -0.41 13.08
N GLU A 9 3.35 -0.70 12.75
CA GLU A 9 2.41 -1.30 13.69
C GLU A 9 1.74 -2.50 13.02
N ARG A 10 1.59 -3.60 13.74
CA ARG A 10 0.82 -4.76 13.29
C ARG A 10 -0.51 -4.84 14.01
N TYR A 11 -1.52 -5.25 13.27
CA TYR A 11 -2.90 -5.35 13.73
C TYR A 11 -3.49 -6.70 13.32
N ASP A 12 -4.48 -7.16 14.08
CA ASP A 12 -5.26 -8.34 13.76
C ASP A 12 -6.43 -7.95 12.84
N LYS A 13 -6.57 -8.65 11.71
CA LYS A 13 -7.54 -8.36 10.65
C LYS A 13 -9.00 -8.52 11.06
N GLU A 14 -9.29 -9.40 12.02
CA GLU A 14 -10.68 -9.67 12.42
C GLU A 14 -11.13 -8.71 13.53
N THR A 15 -10.21 -8.41 14.45
CA THR A 15 -10.52 -7.65 15.66
C THR A 15 -10.12 -6.18 15.58
N GLU A 16 -9.29 -5.81 14.61
CA GLU A 16 -8.66 -4.48 14.48
C GLU A 16 -7.83 -4.08 15.71
N GLU A 17 -7.47 -5.06 16.55
CA GLU A 17 -6.66 -4.84 17.75
C GLU A 17 -5.18 -4.77 17.40
N LEU A 18 -4.48 -3.84 18.06
CA LEU A 18 -3.03 -3.70 17.92
C LEU A 18 -2.31 -4.95 18.45
N VAL A 19 -1.60 -5.64 17.57
CA VAL A 19 -0.75 -6.80 17.88
C VAL A 19 0.61 -6.34 18.40
N SER A 20 1.22 -5.35 17.74
CA SER A 20 2.55 -4.86 18.11
C SER A 20 2.83 -3.46 17.56
N LYS A 21 3.63 -2.68 18.29
CA LYS A 21 4.35 -1.52 17.75
C LYS A 21 5.79 -1.97 17.50
N ASP A 22 6.09 -2.30 16.25
CA ASP A 22 7.36 -2.94 15.92
C ASP A 22 8.47 -1.91 15.71
N SER A 23 9.71 -2.34 15.95
CA SER A 23 10.88 -1.50 15.72
C SER A 23 11.20 -1.39 14.23
N LEU A 24 12.07 -0.44 13.88
CA LEU A 24 12.63 -0.35 12.52
C LEU A 24 13.36 -1.63 12.09
N GLU A 25 13.86 -2.45 13.03
CA GLU A 25 14.47 -3.74 12.67
C GLU A 25 13.44 -4.69 12.02
N PHE A 26 12.17 -4.62 12.43
CA PHE A 26 11.10 -5.48 11.88
C PHE A 26 10.84 -5.22 10.41
N LEU A 27 11.16 -4.03 9.89
CA LEU A 27 11.03 -3.73 8.46
C LEU A 27 11.93 -4.63 7.58
N ASN A 28 12.98 -5.23 8.14
CA ASN A 28 13.82 -6.21 7.44
C ASN A 28 13.18 -7.61 7.36
N THR A 29 12.02 -7.83 7.96
CA THR A 29 11.30 -9.10 7.91
C THR A 29 10.77 -9.32 6.48
N PRO A 30 10.87 -10.53 5.92
CA PRO A 30 10.26 -10.86 4.63
C PRO A 30 8.73 -10.71 4.66
N LEU A 31 8.14 -10.30 3.53
CA LEU A 31 6.68 -10.26 3.36
C LEU A 31 6.02 -11.61 3.62
N SER A 32 6.73 -12.73 3.41
CA SER A 32 6.27 -14.09 3.73
C SER A 32 5.78 -14.25 5.17
N HIS A 33 6.19 -13.38 6.08
CA HIS A 33 5.62 -13.27 7.42
C HIS A 33 4.10 -13.20 7.41
N PHE A 34 3.48 -12.36 6.57
CA PHE A 34 2.02 -12.21 6.50
C PHE A 34 1.33 -13.40 5.82
N LYS A 35 2.06 -14.16 5.00
CA LYS A 35 1.56 -15.44 4.45
C LYS A 35 1.50 -16.54 5.51
N GLU A 36 2.39 -16.50 6.50
CA GLU A 36 2.38 -17.39 7.68
C GLU A 36 1.41 -16.89 8.77
N LYS A 37 1.31 -15.57 8.93
CA LYS A 37 0.46 -14.84 9.88
C LYS A 37 -0.70 -14.16 9.17
N LYS A 38 -1.53 -14.96 8.51
CA LYS A 38 -2.61 -14.48 7.64
C LYS A 38 -3.66 -13.63 8.36
N ASN A 39 -3.78 -13.75 9.68
CA ASN A 39 -4.68 -12.93 10.48
C ASN A 39 -4.11 -11.55 10.81
N GLU A 40 -2.89 -11.22 10.38
CA GLU A 40 -2.23 -9.95 10.68
C GLU A 40 -1.98 -9.12 9.42
N TYR A 41 -1.99 -7.81 9.58
CA TYR A 41 -1.49 -6.86 8.59
C TYR A 41 -0.52 -5.86 9.24
N VAL A 42 0.31 -5.21 8.43
CA VAL A 42 1.16 -4.10 8.89
C VAL A 42 0.63 -2.78 8.39
N TYR A 43 0.53 -1.81 9.30
CA TYR A 43 0.32 -0.40 9.03
C TYR A 43 1.66 0.34 9.12
N LEU A 44 1.97 1.09 8.06
CA LEU A 44 3.18 1.87 7.90
C LEU A 44 2.82 3.34 7.71
N GLN A 45 3.42 4.22 8.50
CA GLN A 45 3.25 5.66 8.37
C GLN A 45 4.59 6.38 8.43
N ALA A 46 4.78 7.39 7.58
CA ALA A 46 5.99 8.19 7.54
C ALA A 46 5.73 9.55 6.88
N GLU A 47 6.52 10.57 7.25
CA GLU A 47 6.35 11.96 6.77
C GLU A 47 6.39 12.10 5.23
N ASN A 48 7.16 11.25 4.56
CA ASN A 48 7.28 11.24 3.10
C ASN A 48 6.03 10.68 2.40
N LEU A 49 5.19 9.88 3.07
CA LEU A 49 3.88 9.50 2.53
C LEU A 49 2.91 10.67 2.58
N GLU A 50 2.92 11.46 3.67
CA GLU A 50 2.08 12.65 3.79
C GLU A 50 2.37 13.66 2.67
N ALA A 51 3.66 13.82 2.32
CA ALA A 51 4.09 14.63 1.18
C ALA A 51 3.53 14.12 -0.17
N LEU A 52 3.19 12.83 -0.26
CA LEU A 52 2.55 12.18 -1.41
C LEU A 52 1.02 12.15 -1.31
N LYS A 53 0.42 12.88 -0.34
CA LYS A 53 -1.03 12.91 -0.07
C LYS A 53 -1.57 11.54 0.37
N VAL A 54 -0.74 10.75 1.05
CA VAL A 54 -1.09 9.42 1.61
C VAL A 54 -0.80 9.42 3.10
N ASP A 55 -1.79 9.14 3.94
CA ASP A 55 -1.62 9.23 5.40
C ASP A 55 -0.98 7.97 6.01
N GLY A 56 -1.05 6.84 5.30
CA GLY A 56 -0.43 5.59 5.70
C GLY A 56 -0.64 4.49 4.65
N LEU A 57 0.11 3.41 4.80
CA LEU A 57 0.06 2.21 3.96
C LEU A 57 -0.25 1.01 4.82
N VAL A 58 -1.26 0.23 4.43
CA VAL A 58 -1.46 -1.12 4.94
C VAL A 58 -0.90 -2.12 3.94
N ILE A 59 -0.18 -3.13 4.42
CA ILE A 59 0.24 -4.29 3.62
C ILE A 59 -0.24 -5.55 4.33
N GLU A 60 -0.87 -6.42 3.56
CA GLU A 60 -1.34 -7.72 4.04
C GLU A 60 -1.14 -8.81 2.99
N TYR A 61 -1.28 -10.07 3.41
CA TYR A 61 -1.51 -11.19 2.49
C TYR A 61 -3.00 -11.49 2.48
N ASP A 62 -3.67 -11.27 1.35
CA ASP A 62 -5.06 -11.65 1.14
C ASP A 62 -5.14 -13.16 0.88
N GLU A 63 -5.67 -13.89 1.85
CA GLU A 63 -5.76 -15.34 1.79
C GLU A 63 -6.88 -15.88 0.90
N VAL A 64 -7.84 -15.04 0.50
CA VAL A 64 -8.94 -15.41 -0.39
C VAL A 64 -8.45 -15.42 -1.83
N PHE A 65 -7.66 -14.42 -2.22
CA PHE A 65 -7.07 -14.30 -3.55
C PHE A 65 -5.64 -14.83 -3.63
N GLU A 66 -5.05 -15.20 -2.49
CA GLU A 66 -3.69 -15.74 -2.34
C GLU A 66 -2.56 -14.78 -2.79
N VAL A 67 -2.74 -13.47 -2.58
CA VAL A 67 -1.86 -12.41 -3.10
C VAL A 67 -1.51 -11.39 -2.01
N TYR A 68 -0.40 -10.67 -2.17
CA TYR A 68 -0.12 -9.52 -1.32
C TYR A 68 -0.91 -8.31 -1.79
N THR A 69 -1.47 -7.58 -0.84
CA THR A 69 -2.32 -6.43 -1.11
C THR A 69 -1.82 -5.23 -0.33
N ALA A 70 -1.77 -4.08 -0.99
CA ALA A 70 -1.60 -2.80 -0.30
C ALA A 70 -2.91 -2.01 -0.29
N MET A 71 -3.23 -1.39 0.84
CA MET A 71 -4.38 -0.51 1.00
C MET A 71 -3.93 0.86 1.50
N PHE A 72 -4.44 1.92 0.87
CA PHE A 72 -4.13 3.30 1.27
C PHE A 72 -5.17 4.29 0.77
N GLY A 73 -5.26 5.41 1.49
CA GLY A 73 -6.02 6.59 1.09
C GLY A 73 -5.14 7.57 0.31
N LEU A 74 -5.64 8.11 -0.80
CA LEU A 74 -4.98 9.13 -1.61
C LEU A 74 -5.82 10.42 -1.65
N SER A 75 -5.37 11.44 -0.94
CA SER A 75 -6.06 12.72 -0.73
C SER A 75 -5.99 13.63 -1.97
N ILE A 76 -6.69 13.23 -3.03
CA ILE A 76 -6.75 13.93 -4.33
C ILE A 76 -8.21 14.13 -4.76
N GLN A 77 -8.53 15.32 -5.28
CA GLN A 77 -9.89 15.67 -5.74
C GLN A 77 -10.43 14.68 -6.78
N LYS A 78 -11.72 14.33 -6.67
CA LYS A 78 -12.44 13.40 -7.56
C LYS A 78 -12.26 13.66 -9.06
N LYS A 79 -12.07 14.92 -9.48
CA LYS A 79 -11.88 15.29 -10.89
C LYS A 79 -10.69 14.61 -11.57
N PHE A 80 -9.73 14.09 -10.79
CA PHE A 80 -8.55 13.39 -11.29
C PHE A 80 -8.77 11.88 -11.52
N ALA A 81 -9.98 11.35 -11.29
CA ALA A 81 -10.31 9.94 -11.54
C ALA A 81 -9.78 9.41 -12.88
N PRO A 82 -9.97 10.10 -14.03
CA PRO A 82 -9.52 9.58 -15.31
C PRO A 82 -7.98 9.42 -15.39
N LYS A 83 -7.23 10.29 -14.71
CA LYS A 83 -5.76 10.20 -14.67
C LYS A 83 -5.29 9.05 -13.80
N ILE A 84 -5.92 8.85 -12.63
CA ILE A 84 -5.63 7.72 -11.73
C ILE A 84 -5.91 6.40 -12.46
N GLU A 85 -7.08 6.28 -13.07
CA GLU A 85 -7.47 5.08 -13.82
C GLU A 85 -6.54 4.81 -15.00
N ALA A 86 -6.14 5.84 -15.76
CA ALA A 86 -5.20 5.70 -16.86
C ALA A 86 -3.82 5.24 -16.38
N PHE A 87 -3.31 5.81 -15.28
CA PHE A 87 -2.03 5.42 -14.69
C PHE A 87 -2.04 3.95 -14.25
N LEU A 88 -3.06 3.54 -13.51
CA LEU A 88 -3.20 2.17 -13.01
C LEU A 88 -3.38 1.18 -14.17
N SER A 89 -4.23 1.49 -15.15
CA SER A 89 -4.45 0.62 -16.31
C SER A 89 -3.19 0.36 -17.14
N ALA A 90 -2.25 1.30 -17.15
CA ALA A 90 -0.98 1.16 -17.89
C ALA A 90 0.08 0.32 -17.14
N ARG A 91 -0.09 0.09 -15.84
CA ARG A 91 0.91 -0.56 -14.96
C ARG A 91 0.39 -1.80 -14.24
N TYR A 92 -0.92 -2.04 -14.29
CA TYR A 92 -1.59 -3.11 -13.59
C TYR A 92 -2.15 -4.12 -14.58
N ASN A 93 -1.88 -5.41 -14.36
CA ASN A 93 -2.43 -6.46 -15.21
C ASN A 93 -3.90 -6.77 -14.85
N LYS A 94 -4.81 -5.93 -15.36
CA LYS A 94 -6.26 -6.04 -15.15
C LYS A 94 -6.91 -7.30 -15.71
N GLU A 95 -6.25 -7.99 -16.64
CA GLU A 95 -6.78 -9.25 -17.20
C GLU A 95 -6.69 -10.40 -16.20
N LYS A 96 -5.82 -10.29 -15.20
CA LYS A 96 -5.57 -11.34 -14.20
C LYS A 96 -6.22 -11.07 -12.86
N MET A 97 -6.31 -9.81 -12.44
CA MET A 97 -6.88 -9.41 -11.15
C MET A 97 -7.44 -7.99 -11.26
N ASN A 98 -8.39 -7.66 -10.39
CA ASN A 98 -8.89 -6.29 -10.27
C ASN A 98 -8.31 -5.62 -9.03
N TYR A 99 -8.05 -4.32 -9.12
CA TYR A 99 -7.87 -3.45 -7.96
C TYR A 99 -9.20 -2.73 -7.63
N SER A 100 -9.32 -2.22 -6.42
CA SER A 100 -10.42 -1.33 -6.03
C SER A 100 -9.95 0.13 -6.04
N LEU A 101 -10.82 1.02 -6.53
CA LEU A 101 -10.62 2.47 -6.52
C LEU A 101 -11.97 3.13 -6.23
N ILE A 102 -12.18 3.56 -4.98
CA ILE A 102 -13.44 4.14 -4.50
C ILE A 102 -13.16 5.55 -4.00
N PHE A 103 -13.95 6.54 -4.43
CA PHE A 103 -13.84 7.89 -3.89
C PHE A 103 -14.73 8.05 -2.67
N SER A 104 -14.13 8.28 -1.50
CA SER A 104 -14.84 8.64 -0.27
C SER A 104 -15.22 10.12 -0.33
N GLY A 105 -16.50 10.40 -0.53
CA GLY A 105 -17.02 11.76 -0.65
C GLY A 105 -16.95 12.55 0.66
N ASP A 106 -17.08 11.86 1.78
CA ASP A 106 -17.07 12.46 3.12
C ASP A 106 -15.64 12.80 3.58
N GLU A 107 -14.66 11.98 3.21
CA GLU A 107 -13.25 12.19 3.55
C GLU A 107 -12.48 12.97 2.47
N GLY A 108 -13.00 13.02 1.24
CA GLY A 108 -12.37 13.73 0.14
C GLY A 108 -11.13 13.04 -0.44
N LEU A 109 -11.01 11.73 -0.25
CA LEU A 109 -9.88 10.91 -0.69
C LEU A 109 -10.31 9.70 -1.52
N TRP A 110 -9.34 9.09 -2.21
CA TRP A 110 -9.51 7.81 -2.90
C TRP A 110 -9.03 6.67 -2.01
N GLU A 111 -9.91 5.72 -1.74
CA GLU A 111 -9.57 4.44 -1.13
C GLU A 111 -9.09 3.50 -2.24
N ILE A 112 -7.86 3.03 -2.12
CA ILE A 112 -7.22 2.14 -3.09
C ILE A 112 -6.89 0.83 -2.39
N ASN A 113 -7.38 -0.28 -2.96
CA ASN A 113 -6.94 -1.64 -2.60
C ASN A 113 -6.27 -2.24 -3.84
N LEU A 114 -4.99 -2.58 -3.70
CA LEU A 114 -4.08 -2.86 -4.80
C LEU A 114 -3.36 -4.21 -4.59
N PRO A 115 -3.80 -5.29 -5.26
CA PRO A 115 -3.09 -6.56 -5.24
C PRO A 115 -1.75 -6.47 -5.99
N LEU A 116 -0.64 -6.55 -5.27
CA LEU A 116 0.71 -6.17 -5.69
C LEU A 116 1.34 -7.14 -6.70
N ASP A 117 0.98 -8.42 -6.63
CA ASP A 117 1.46 -9.51 -7.50
C ASP A 117 1.24 -9.25 -9.00
N TYR A 118 0.36 -8.30 -9.34
CA TYR A 118 0.00 -7.95 -10.71
C TYR A 118 0.55 -6.60 -11.17
N ILE A 119 1.49 -6.03 -10.41
CA ILE A 119 2.26 -4.85 -10.78
C ILE A 119 3.66 -5.29 -11.20
N ASP A 120 4.13 -4.76 -12.32
CA ASP A 120 5.51 -5.01 -12.77
C ASP A 120 6.52 -4.64 -11.68
N GLN A 121 7.56 -5.46 -11.54
CA GLN A 121 8.62 -5.31 -10.53
C GLN A 121 8.18 -5.67 -9.08
N PHE A 122 6.91 -6.05 -8.91
CA PHE A 122 6.38 -6.90 -7.85
C PHE A 122 7.33 -8.05 -7.45
N SER A 123 7.71 -8.25 -6.19
CA SER A 123 8.31 -9.52 -5.73
C SER A 123 7.83 -9.93 -4.35
N GLU A 124 7.26 -11.13 -4.23
CA GLU A 124 6.86 -11.72 -2.93
C GLU A 124 8.05 -11.98 -1.98
N ASN A 125 9.28 -11.96 -2.50
CA ASN A 125 10.50 -12.12 -1.71
C ASN A 125 10.98 -10.82 -1.06
N PHE A 126 10.28 -9.70 -1.25
CA PHE A 126 10.63 -8.45 -0.62
C PHE A 126 10.58 -8.54 0.91
N THR A 127 11.43 -7.76 1.56
CA THR A 127 11.20 -7.35 2.94
C THR A 127 10.07 -6.33 3.02
N ILE A 128 9.56 -6.07 4.22
CA ILE A 128 8.57 -5.02 4.46
C ILE A 128 9.12 -3.65 4.02
N GLU A 129 10.41 -3.37 4.26
CA GLU A 129 11.08 -2.14 3.83
C GLU A 129 11.13 -2.02 2.30
N GLU A 130 11.49 -3.11 1.60
CA GLU A 130 11.55 -3.13 0.14
C GLU A 130 10.15 -2.92 -0.47
N ALA A 131 9.13 -3.56 0.10
CA ALA A 131 7.73 -3.38 -0.31
C ALA A 131 7.25 -1.95 -0.06
N TYR A 132 7.61 -1.35 1.07
CA TYR A 132 7.34 0.05 1.38
C TYR A 132 7.97 0.99 0.35
N HIS A 133 9.25 0.80 0.00
CA HIS A 133 9.94 1.63 -0.99
C HIS A 133 9.39 1.43 -2.40
N PHE A 134 9.00 0.20 -2.75
CA PHE A 134 8.28 -0.09 -3.99
C PHE A 134 6.96 0.71 -4.06
N LEU A 135 6.14 0.66 -3.01
CA LEU A 135 4.87 1.39 -2.94
C LEU A 135 5.08 2.90 -2.96
N GLN A 136 6.05 3.41 -2.22
CA GLN A 136 6.39 4.83 -2.22
C GLN A 136 6.76 5.31 -3.64
N SER A 137 7.57 4.53 -4.37
CA SER A 137 7.97 4.86 -5.75
C SER A 137 6.79 4.81 -6.72
N PHE A 138 5.90 3.82 -6.55
CA PHE A 138 4.66 3.69 -7.31
C PHE A 138 3.72 4.88 -7.09
N ILE A 139 3.48 5.26 -5.83
CA ILE A 139 2.63 6.38 -5.44
C ILE A 139 3.23 7.71 -5.93
N THR A 140 4.55 7.88 -5.83
CA THR A 140 5.24 9.06 -6.38
C THR A 140 4.96 9.20 -7.88
N SER A 141 5.13 8.11 -8.63
CA SER A 141 4.86 8.08 -10.07
C SER A 141 3.39 8.38 -10.39
N LEU A 142 2.46 7.92 -9.55
CA LEU A 142 1.03 8.21 -9.68
C LEU A 142 0.74 9.71 -9.48
N VAL A 143 1.27 10.30 -8.41
CA VAL A 143 1.10 11.73 -8.10
C VAL A 143 1.68 12.59 -9.22
N GLU A 144 2.89 12.29 -9.69
CA GLU A 144 3.52 12.98 -10.82
C GLU A 144 2.67 12.88 -12.11
N ALA A 145 2.09 11.71 -12.41
CA ALA A 145 1.22 11.54 -13.57
C ALA A 145 -0.11 12.32 -13.47
N ILE A 146 -0.57 12.64 -12.25
CA ILE A 146 -1.78 13.45 -12.04
C ILE A 146 -1.49 14.93 -12.24
N GLU A 147 -0.30 15.39 -11.82
CA GLU A 147 0.10 16.80 -11.85
C GLU A 147 0.54 17.28 -13.25
N ASN A 148 1.08 16.39 -14.09
CA ASN A 148 1.40 16.65 -15.50
C ASN A 148 0.16 16.63 -16.41
#